data_AF-A0A265N7X9-F1
#
_entry.id   AF-A0A265N7X9-F1
#
_cell.length_a   1.000
_cell.length_b   1.000
_cell.length_c   1.000
_cell.angle_alpha   90.00
_cell.angle_beta   90.00
_cell.angle_gamma   90.00
#
_symmetry.space_group_name_H-M   'P 1'
#
loop_
_entity.id
_entity.type
_entity.pdbx_description
1 polymer ?
#
loop_
_entity_poly.entity_id
_entity_poly.type
_entity_poly.pdbx_seq_one_letter_code
_entity_poly.pdbx_strand_id
1 'polypeptide(L)'
;MFKLNWKRLGIAAGLSLSLFAAGCGSDEEEATDNGSNGGSDDATTEEAKEIELSYVEWDSEIASTNVIGKVLEDQGFDVTLTPLDNAVMWEAVATGEADGMVAAWLPATHGTQFEEYGDQMVDLGENLSGAKIGLVVPSYMDVDSIADLDAQADQKVTGIEPGAGVVAASEQALEDYDNLEGWEVQTSSSGAMATALGEAYENEEDIVVTGWTPHWKFAEYDLKYLEDPEGSFGEEEIISTMVREGLEEDMPNAYKILDQFNWTTEDMETVMLEIYNGTSPEDAAAAWVEENQEKVSEWTEGVE
;
A
#
# COMPACT_ATOMS: atom_id res chain seq x y z
N MET A 1 -0.85 45.60 23.04
CA MET A 1 -1.94 46.32 23.73
C MET A 1 -2.11 47.69 23.10
N PHE A 2 -3.00 47.86 22.10
CA PHE A 2 -3.70 49.13 21.82
C PHE A 2 -4.94 48.82 20.98
N LYS A 3 -6.04 49.44 21.37
CA LYS A 3 -7.44 49.10 21.08
C LYS A 3 -8.07 50.07 20.07
N LEU A 4 -9.06 49.55 19.31
CA LEU A 4 -10.33 50.20 18.91
C LEU A 4 -10.26 51.45 17.98
N ASN A 5 -11.24 51.82 17.14
CA ASN A 5 -12.57 51.31 16.79
C ASN A 5 -13.07 52.01 15.49
N TRP A 6 -13.79 51.26 14.66
CA TRP A 6 -15.14 51.54 14.11
C TRP A 6 -15.47 52.87 13.39
N LYS A 7 -16.07 52.77 12.18
CA LYS A 7 -17.53 52.95 11.91
C LYS A 7 -17.89 53.59 10.55
N ARG A 8 -18.41 52.72 9.67
CA ARG A 8 -19.62 52.82 8.79
C ARG A 8 -19.69 53.81 7.63
N LEU A 9 -20.05 53.27 6.46
CA LEU A 9 -21.09 53.71 5.49
C LEU A 9 -21.03 52.68 4.31
N GLY A 10 -22.07 52.08 3.72
CA GLY A 10 -23.53 52.10 3.82
C GLY A 10 -24.13 51.42 2.56
N ILE A 11 -24.92 50.35 2.75
CA ILE A 11 -26.14 49.87 2.06
C ILE A 11 -26.39 50.17 0.55
N ALA A 12 -26.68 49.12 -0.25
CA ALA A 12 -27.84 48.95 -1.17
C ALA A 12 -27.72 47.58 -1.89
N ALA A 13 -28.53 46.54 -1.59
CA ALA A 13 -29.92 46.26 -2.00
C ALA A 13 -30.10 45.86 -3.49
N GLY A 14 -30.57 44.63 -3.73
CA GLY A 14 -31.01 44.16 -5.06
C GLY A 14 -31.29 42.66 -5.17
N LEU A 15 -32.42 42.20 -4.61
CA LEU A 15 -33.04 40.89 -4.86
C LEU A 15 -33.81 40.93 -6.19
N SER A 16 -33.69 39.91 -7.03
CA SER A 16 -34.80 39.51 -7.92
C SER A 16 -34.71 38.04 -8.34
N LEU A 17 -35.58 37.25 -7.73
CA LEU A 17 -36.01 35.90 -8.12
C LEU A 17 -37.11 36.07 -9.20
N SER A 18 -37.06 35.29 -10.28
CA SER A 18 -38.15 35.22 -11.26
C SER A 18 -38.43 33.77 -11.65
N LEU A 19 -39.42 33.17 -10.98
CA LEU A 19 -40.17 32.02 -11.48
C LEU A 19 -41.11 32.48 -12.60
N PHE A 20 -41.19 31.71 -13.68
CA PHE A 20 -42.34 31.74 -14.60
C PHE A 20 -42.94 30.33 -14.68
N ALA A 21 -44.22 30.24 -14.37
CA ALA A 21 -45.10 29.12 -14.64
C ALA A 21 -46.35 29.62 -15.36
N ALA A 22 -47.05 28.69 -16.03
CA ALA A 22 -48.26 28.81 -16.87
C ALA A 22 -47.98 29.07 -18.36
N GLY A 23 -48.64 28.38 -19.30
CA GLY A 23 -49.79 27.49 -19.17
C GLY A 23 -50.16 26.78 -20.47
N CYS A 24 -51.20 25.95 -20.36
CA CYS A 24 -51.77 25.11 -21.39
C CYS A 24 -52.36 25.89 -22.57
N GLY A 25 -52.27 25.32 -23.77
CA GLY A 25 -53.04 25.68 -24.95
C GLY A 25 -53.24 24.45 -25.83
N SER A 26 -54.49 24.01 -25.96
CA SER A 26 -54.99 22.97 -26.85
C SER A 26 -55.33 23.55 -28.23
N ASP A 27 -55.04 22.81 -29.31
CA ASP A 27 -56.02 22.37 -30.33
C ASP A 27 -55.33 21.60 -31.48
N GLU A 28 -56.11 20.67 -32.05
CA GLU A 28 -55.84 19.54 -32.98
C GLU A 28 -55.32 19.99 -34.38
N GLU A 29 -54.62 19.18 -35.19
CA GLU A 29 -55.14 18.04 -36.00
C GLU A 29 -54.03 17.14 -36.61
N GLU A 30 -54.30 15.83 -36.54
CA GLU A 30 -54.13 14.70 -37.49
C GLU A 30 -52.79 14.17 -38.07
N ALA A 31 -52.58 12.88 -37.73
CA ALA A 31 -52.17 11.70 -38.53
C ALA A 31 -50.76 11.67 -39.20
N THR A 32 -49.89 10.71 -38.85
CA THR A 32 -50.05 9.31 -39.27
C THR A 32 -49.20 8.35 -38.43
N ASP A 33 -49.83 7.22 -38.09
CA ASP A 33 -49.30 6.01 -37.48
C ASP A 33 -48.27 5.32 -38.38
N ASN A 34 -47.10 4.99 -37.84
CA ASN A 34 -46.28 3.91 -38.35
C ASN A 34 -45.52 3.26 -37.18
N GLY A 35 -46.17 2.29 -36.54
CA GLY A 35 -45.56 1.40 -35.56
C GLY A 35 -44.30 0.71 -36.12
N SER A 36 -43.16 1.04 -35.52
CA SER A 36 -41.96 0.24 -35.58
C SER A 36 -41.64 -0.26 -34.18
N ASN A 37 -42.02 -1.51 -33.94
CA ASN A 37 -41.61 -2.32 -32.81
C ASN A 37 -40.10 -2.60 -32.91
N GLY A 38 -39.29 -1.67 -32.39
CA GLY A 38 -37.89 -1.91 -32.06
C GLY A 38 -37.80 -2.03 -30.56
N GLY A 39 -37.64 -3.27 -30.06
CA GLY A 39 -37.36 -3.52 -28.66
C GLY A 39 -36.11 -2.71 -28.29
N SER A 40 -36.26 -1.85 -27.30
CA SER A 40 -35.13 -1.30 -26.58
C SER A 40 -34.46 -2.48 -25.89
N ASP A 41 -33.36 -2.96 -26.46
CA ASP A 41 -32.37 -3.71 -25.70
C ASP A 41 -31.86 -2.74 -24.64
N ASP A 42 -32.48 -2.83 -23.46
CA ASP A 42 -31.96 -2.28 -22.23
C ASP A 42 -30.73 -3.14 -21.90
N ALA A 43 -29.63 -2.85 -22.58
CA ALA A 43 -28.32 -3.26 -22.14
C ALA A 43 -28.08 -2.51 -20.84
N THR A 44 -28.50 -3.12 -19.74
CA THR A 44 -27.98 -2.80 -18.42
C THR A 44 -26.46 -2.98 -18.55
N THR A 45 -25.74 -1.87 -18.73
CA THR A 45 -24.35 -1.79 -18.28
C THR A 45 -24.40 -2.18 -16.82
N GLU A 46 -24.05 -3.43 -16.50
CA GLU A 46 -23.74 -3.79 -15.12
C GLU A 46 -22.65 -2.81 -14.69
N GLU A 47 -22.98 -1.96 -13.71
CA GLU A 47 -21.98 -1.04 -13.18
C GLU A 47 -20.87 -1.89 -12.55
N ALA A 48 -19.63 -1.58 -12.91
CA ALA A 48 -18.46 -2.25 -12.36
C ALA A 48 -18.55 -2.21 -10.83
N LYS A 49 -18.29 -3.35 -10.18
CA LYS A 49 -18.25 -3.38 -8.72
C LYS A 49 -17.00 -2.62 -8.27
N GLU A 50 -17.21 -1.65 -7.39
CA GLU A 50 -16.13 -0.95 -6.71
C GLU A 50 -15.45 -1.90 -5.73
N ILE A 51 -14.12 -1.92 -5.73
CA ILE A 51 -13.30 -2.63 -4.74
C ILE A 51 -12.19 -1.70 -4.24
N GLU A 52 -12.04 -1.63 -2.92
CA GLU A 52 -11.00 -0.80 -2.28
C GLU A 52 -9.95 -1.68 -1.61
N LEU A 53 -8.69 -1.53 -2.03
CA LEU A 53 -7.54 -2.16 -1.40
C LEU A 53 -6.72 -1.12 -0.64
N SER A 54 -6.47 -1.39 0.64
CA SER A 54 -5.59 -0.55 1.45
C SER A 54 -4.17 -1.12 1.49
N TYR A 55 -3.18 -0.22 1.55
CA TYR A 55 -1.78 -0.60 1.61
C TYR A 55 -0.95 0.46 2.35
N VAL A 56 0.22 0.10 2.86
CA VAL A 56 1.22 1.06 3.38
C VAL A 56 2.12 1.54 2.24
N GLU A 57 2.59 2.79 2.28
CA GLU A 57 3.39 3.40 1.19
C GLU A 57 4.86 2.93 1.17
N TRP A 58 5.05 1.61 1.23
CA TRP A 58 6.32 0.91 1.10
C TRP A 58 6.45 0.39 -0.33
N ASP A 59 7.67 0.37 -0.89
CA ASP A 59 7.89 0.00 -2.29
C ASP A 59 7.35 -1.42 -2.63
N SER A 60 7.42 -2.37 -1.67
CA SER A 60 6.89 -3.74 -1.78
C SER A 60 5.36 -3.77 -1.92
N GLU A 61 4.69 -2.91 -1.18
CA GLU A 61 3.23 -2.80 -1.09
C GLU A 61 2.66 -1.97 -2.23
N ILE A 62 3.40 -0.94 -2.66
CA ILE A 62 3.13 -0.23 -3.91
C ILE A 62 3.17 -1.24 -5.06
N ALA A 63 4.21 -2.08 -5.15
CA ALA A 63 4.33 -3.08 -6.20
C ALA A 63 3.22 -4.14 -6.17
N SER A 64 3.03 -4.83 -5.04
CA SER A 64 2.01 -5.89 -4.90
C SER A 64 0.60 -5.37 -5.14
N THR A 65 0.25 -4.23 -4.52
CA THR A 65 -1.11 -3.69 -4.56
C THR A 65 -1.47 -3.18 -5.95
N ASN A 66 -0.51 -2.57 -6.68
CA ASN A 66 -0.74 -2.19 -8.08
C ASN A 66 -0.84 -3.41 -9.00
N VAL A 67 -0.04 -4.47 -8.78
CA VAL A 67 -0.14 -5.71 -9.57
C VAL A 67 -1.51 -6.37 -9.40
N ILE A 68 -1.94 -6.61 -8.15
CA ILE A 68 -3.24 -7.26 -7.91
C ILE A 68 -4.41 -6.34 -8.29
N GLY A 69 -4.27 -5.04 -8.07
CA GLY A 69 -5.22 -4.03 -8.52
C GLY A 69 -5.41 -4.09 -10.04
N LYS A 70 -4.31 -4.16 -10.80
CA LYS A 70 -4.36 -4.29 -12.25
C LYS A 70 -5.06 -5.57 -12.71
N VAL A 71 -4.82 -6.70 -12.03
CA VAL A 71 -5.50 -7.96 -12.32
C VAL A 71 -7.01 -7.84 -12.06
N LEU A 72 -7.42 -7.19 -10.96
CA LEU A 72 -8.83 -6.94 -10.66
C LEU A 72 -9.48 -6.00 -11.71
N GLU A 73 -8.79 -4.94 -12.14
CA GLU A 73 -9.26 -4.07 -13.22
C GLU A 73 -9.48 -4.85 -14.52
N ASP A 74 -8.56 -5.75 -14.88
CA ASP A 74 -8.68 -6.59 -16.08
C ASP A 74 -9.85 -7.59 -15.98
N GLN A 75 -10.31 -7.90 -14.76
CA GLN A 75 -11.53 -8.68 -14.49
C GLN A 75 -12.80 -7.81 -14.37
N GLY A 76 -12.71 -6.49 -14.62
CA GLY A 76 -13.86 -5.59 -14.72
C GLY A 76 -14.30 -4.92 -13.42
N PHE A 77 -13.47 -4.94 -12.37
CA PHE A 77 -13.71 -4.17 -11.15
C PHE A 77 -13.29 -2.70 -11.33
N ASP A 78 -13.96 -1.80 -10.59
CA ASP A 78 -13.53 -0.42 -10.42
C ASP A 78 -12.65 -0.35 -9.17
N VAL A 79 -11.33 -0.32 -9.36
CA VAL A 79 -10.35 -0.52 -8.28
C VAL A 79 -9.92 0.82 -7.71
N THR A 80 -10.03 0.95 -6.39
CA THR A 80 -9.42 2.05 -5.62
C THR A 80 -8.29 1.51 -4.76
N LEU A 81 -7.10 2.10 -4.91
CA LEU A 81 -5.93 1.78 -4.07
C LEU A 81 -5.69 2.94 -3.10
N THR A 82 -5.79 2.68 -1.80
CA THR A 82 -5.71 3.73 -0.77
C THR A 82 -4.47 3.53 0.11
N PRO A 83 -3.44 4.40 -0.01
CA PRO A 83 -2.30 4.38 0.90
C PRO A 83 -2.72 4.88 2.29
N LEU A 84 -2.41 4.10 3.33
CA LEU A 84 -2.73 4.38 4.72
C LEU A 84 -1.53 4.09 5.64
N ASP A 85 -1.51 4.71 6.81
CA ASP A 85 -0.59 4.32 7.88
C ASP A 85 -0.92 2.90 8.37
N ASN A 86 0.09 2.12 8.79
CA ASN A 86 -0.04 0.70 9.12
C ASN A 86 -1.26 0.36 10.01
N ALA A 87 -1.42 1.02 11.17
CA ALA A 87 -2.55 0.78 12.05
C ALA A 87 -3.90 1.11 11.39
N VAL A 88 -3.96 2.15 10.57
CA VAL A 88 -5.18 2.59 9.87
C VAL A 88 -5.52 1.63 8.72
N MET A 89 -4.52 1.09 8.03
CA MET A 89 -4.70 0.06 7.00
C MET A 89 -5.41 -1.18 7.59
N TRP A 90 -4.93 -1.68 8.74
CA TRP A 90 -5.54 -2.81 9.44
C TRP A 90 -6.95 -2.49 9.94
N GLU A 91 -7.15 -1.33 10.56
CA GLU A 91 -8.47 -0.88 11.02
C GLU A 91 -9.48 -0.76 9.86
N ALA A 92 -9.05 -0.23 8.71
CA ALA A 92 -9.91 -0.04 7.55
C ALA A 92 -10.47 -1.37 7.02
N VAL A 93 -9.65 -2.41 6.92
CA VAL A 93 -10.12 -3.74 6.48
C VAL A 93 -10.96 -4.41 7.57
N ALA A 94 -10.53 -4.35 8.84
CA ALA A 94 -11.27 -4.94 9.95
C ALA A 94 -12.68 -4.33 10.14
N THR A 95 -12.85 -3.05 9.83
CA THR A 95 -14.14 -2.35 9.90
C THR A 95 -14.94 -2.41 8.59
N GLY A 96 -14.34 -2.95 7.52
CA GLY A 96 -14.94 -3.01 6.18
C GLY A 96 -14.99 -1.67 5.45
N GLU A 97 -14.22 -0.67 5.88
CA GLU A 97 -13.97 0.56 5.11
C GLU A 97 -13.12 0.26 3.86
N ALA A 98 -12.21 -0.71 3.93
CA ALA A 98 -11.53 -1.30 2.78
C ALA A 98 -11.92 -2.78 2.62
N ASP A 99 -11.89 -3.30 1.39
CA ASP A 99 -12.26 -4.69 1.09
C ASP A 99 -11.13 -5.67 1.42
N GLY A 100 -9.86 -5.26 1.28
CA GLY A 100 -8.72 -6.09 1.64
C GLY A 100 -7.37 -5.41 1.54
N MET A 101 -6.33 -6.16 1.90
CA MET A 101 -4.92 -5.79 1.77
C MET A 101 -4.12 -7.05 1.38
N VAL A 102 -3.03 -6.86 0.64
CA VAL A 102 -2.04 -7.92 0.32
C VAL A 102 -0.71 -7.70 1.03
N ALA A 103 -0.75 -7.00 2.18
CA ALA A 103 0.38 -6.37 2.85
C ALA A 103 0.58 -6.84 4.31
N ALA A 104 0.02 -7.99 4.70
CA ALA A 104 0.13 -8.44 6.09
C ALA A 104 1.46 -9.18 6.34
N TRP A 105 2.50 -8.46 6.75
CA TRP A 105 3.79 -9.05 7.14
C TRP A 105 3.69 -9.75 8.50
N LEU A 106 3.83 -11.08 8.52
CA LEU A 106 3.62 -11.90 9.70
C LEU A 106 4.77 -12.88 9.94
N PRO A 107 5.07 -13.22 11.21
CA PRO A 107 4.32 -12.86 12.43
C PRO A 107 4.87 -11.66 13.21
N ALA A 108 6.05 -11.14 12.89
CA ALA A 108 6.73 -10.14 13.70
C ALA A 108 6.32 -8.71 13.32
N THR A 109 6.43 -8.34 12.04
CA THR A 109 6.27 -6.95 11.58
C THR A 109 4.88 -6.39 11.86
N HIS A 110 3.81 -7.15 11.58
CA HIS A 110 2.44 -6.77 11.92
C HIS A 110 1.85 -7.58 13.08
N GLY A 111 2.68 -8.18 13.95
CA GLY A 111 2.20 -9.04 15.03
C GLY A 111 1.20 -8.35 15.96
N THR A 112 1.46 -7.08 16.33
CA THR A 112 0.54 -6.31 17.19
C THR A 112 -0.79 -6.03 16.48
N GLN A 113 -0.74 -5.68 15.19
CA GLN A 113 -1.96 -5.41 14.42
C GLN A 113 -2.77 -6.69 14.21
N PHE A 114 -2.11 -7.81 13.94
CA PHE A 114 -2.77 -9.11 13.79
C PHE A 114 -3.43 -9.55 15.11
N GLU A 115 -2.77 -9.35 16.26
CA GLU A 115 -3.37 -9.62 17.58
C GLU A 115 -4.61 -8.74 17.86
N GLU A 116 -4.62 -7.49 17.40
CA GLU A 116 -5.72 -6.56 17.62
C GLU A 116 -6.90 -6.75 16.65
N TYR A 117 -6.61 -6.97 15.37
CA TYR A 117 -7.59 -6.92 14.28
C TYR A 117 -7.84 -8.25 13.58
N GLY A 118 -6.92 -9.22 13.64
CA GLY A 118 -6.97 -10.45 12.83
C GLY A 118 -8.25 -11.27 13.00
N ASP A 119 -8.80 -11.34 14.22
CA ASP A 119 -10.06 -12.05 14.52
C ASP A 119 -11.32 -11.39 13.90
N GLN A 120 -11.20 -10.19 13.33
CA GLN A 120 -12.29 -9.42 12.70
C GLN A 120 -12.17 -9.43 11.17
N MET A 121 -11.31 -10.27 10.62
CA MET A 121 -10.94 -10.32 9.22
C MET A 121 -10.86 -11.78 8.76
N VAL A 122 -10.77 -12.00 7.45
CA VAL A 122 -10.47 -13.31 6.88
C VAL A 122 -9.04 -13.29 6.37
N ASP A 123 -8.19 -14.13 6.96
CA ASP A 123 -6.84 -14.42 6.47
C ASP A 123 -6.94 -15.44 5.33
N LEU A 124 -6.62 -15.00 4.11
CA LEU A 124 -6.59 -15.86 2.93
C LEU A 124 -5.26 -16.62 2.80
N GLY A 125 -4.30 -16.32 3.67
CA GLY A 125 -3.02 -16.98 3.74
C GLY A 125 -1.93 -16.28 2.92
N GLU A 126 -0.78 -16.95 2.92
CA GLU A 126 0.47 -16.46 2.34
C GLU A 126 0.33 -16.14 0.85
N ASN A 127 0.68 -14.91 0.49
CA ASN A 127 0.89 -14.49 -0.89
C ASN A 127 2.38 -14.39 -1.27
N LEU A 128 3.28 -14.33 -0.29
CA LEU A 128 4.74 -14.32 -0.50
C LEU A 128 5.48 -14.92 0.72
N SER A 129 6.46 -15.78 0.46
CA SER A 129 7.43 -16.30 1.44
C SER A 129 8.83 -15.73 1.22
N GLY A 130 9.71 -15.91 2.22
CA GLY A 130 11.09 -15.42 2.15
C GLY A 130 11.24 -13.96 2.57
N ALA A 131 10.21 -13.38 3.18
CA ALA A 131 10.27 -12.02 3.67
C ALA A 131 11.17 -11.96 4.92
N LYS A 132 11.89 -10.86 5.10
CA LYS A 132 12.76 -10.69 6.26
C LYS A 132 12.93 -9.21 6.56
N ILE A 133 13.07 -8.86 7.84
CA ILE A 133 13.49 -7.54 8.30
C ILE A 133 14.85 -7.60 9.03
N GLY A 134 15.49 -6.45 9.22
CA GLY A 134 16.77 -6.37 9.94
C GLY A 134 17.46 -5.01 9.85
N LEU A 135 18.55 -4.85 10.59
CA LEU A 135 19.50 -3.75 10.32
C LEU A 135 20.35 -4.08 9.11
N VAL A 136 20.45 -3.13 8.19
CA VAL A 136 21.20 -3.25 6.95
C VAL A 136 22.25 -2.16 6.88
N VAL A 137 23.43 -2.53 6.39
CA VAL A 137 24.55 -1.64 6.15
C VAL A 137 25.12 -1.88 4.75
N PRO A 138 25.77 -0.88 4.13
CA PRO A 138 26.61 -1.11 2.97
C PRO A 138 27.71 -2.14 3.24
N SER A 139 27.96 -3.03 2.27
CA SER A 139 28.95 -4.10 2.40
C SER A 139 30.38 -3.62 2.62
N TYR A 140 30.67 -2.34 2.31
CA TYR A 140 31.97 -1.72 2.57
C TYR A 140 32.25 -1.41 4.05
N MET A 141 31.22 -1.45 4.92
CA MET A 141 31.40 -1.24 6.37
C MET A 141 32.00 -2.50 7.02
N ASP A 142 32.93 -2.32 7.94
CA ASP A 142 33.67 -3.42 8.60
C ASP A 142 32.84 -4.22 9.63
N VAL A 143 31.61 -3.80 9.94
CA VAL A 143 30.72 -4.47 10.92
C VAL A 143 29.92 -5.61 10.27
N ASP A 144 29.79 -6.76 10.94
CA ASP A 144 29.04 -7.91 10.42
C ASP A 144 27.88 -8.32 11.35
N SER A 145 27.91 -7.93 12.63
CA SER A 145 26.84 -8.15 13.60
C SER A 145 26.35 -6.85 14.23
N ILE A 146 25.10 -6.83 14.71
CA ILE A 146 24.57 -5.76 15.56
C ILE A 146 25.45 -5.59 16.82
N ALA A 147 26.02 -6.68 17.33
CA ALA A 147 26.93 -6.67 18.47
C ALA A 147 28.29 -5.99 18.18
N ASP A 148 28.63 -5.76 16.90
CA ASP A 148 29.87 -5.09 16.50
C ASP A 148 29.72 -3.56 16.39
N LEU A 149 28.49 -3.04 16.41
CA LEU A 149 28.23 -1.60 16.33
C LEU A 149 28.75 -0.86 17.57
N ASP A 150 29.37 0.31 17.34
CA ASP A 150 29.86 1.20 18.40
C ASP A 150 29.47 2.67 18.17
N ALA A 151 30.09 3.33 17.21
CA ALA A 151 30.03 4.76 16.92
C ALA A 151 29.78 5.06 15.44
N GLN A 152 29.58 4.03 14.61
CA GLN A 152 29.19 4.17 13.20
C GLN A 152 27.91 5.01 13.09
N ALA A 153 27.75 5.66 11.93
CA ALA A 153 26.53 6.39 11.59
C ALA A 153 26.07 7.40 12.66
N ASP A 154 27.01 8.02 13.40
CA ASP A 154 26.71 8.91 14.54
C ASP A 154 25.77 8.30 15.60
N GLN A 155 25.87 6.98 15.80
CA GLN A 155 25.01 6.19 16.69
C GLN A 155 23.53 6.28 16.35
N LYS A 156 23.21 6.28 15.06
CA LYS A 156 21.85 6.39 14.55
C LYS A 156 21.51 5.26 13.61
N VAL A 157 20.30 4.75 13.77
CA VAL A 157 19.63 3.91 12.77
C VAL A 157 18.68 4.80 11.98
N THR A 158 18.89 4.92 10.67
CA THR A 158 17.98 5.63 9.78
C THR A 158 16.76 4.73 9.51
N GLY A 159 15.63 5.11 10.10
CA GLY A 159 14.37 4.38 10.03
C GLY A 159 13.39 4.94 9.01
N ILE A 160 12.31 4.19 8.80
CA ILE A 160 11.16 4.56 7.98
C ILE A 160 10.07 5.25 8.83
N GLU A 161 8.80 5.11 8.47
CA GLU A 161 7.69 5.72 9.18
C GLU A 161 7.58 5.23 10.64
N PRO A 162 7.20 6.11 11.59
CA PRO A 162 6.90 5.68 12.95
C PRO A 162 5.70 4.72 12.97
N GLY A 163 5.79 3.66 13.77
CA GLY A 163 4.75 2.63 13.85
C GLY A 163 4.89 1.48 12.84
N ALA A 164 5.90 1.51 11.98
CA ALA A 164 6.29 0.34 11.19
C ALA A 164 6.91 -0.75 12.07
N GLY A 165 6.64 -2.02 11.76
CA GLY A 165 7.13 -3.16 12.55
C GLY A 165 8.67 -3.22 12.65
N VAL A 166 9.38 -2.95 11.55
CA VAL A 166 10.85 -2.91 11.55
C VAL A 166 11.43 -1.78 12.41
N VAL A 167 10.70 -0.66 12.55
CA VAL A 167 11.11 0.43 13.46
C VAL A 167 10.95 -0.02 14.91
N ALA A 168 9.82 -0.65 15.26
CA ALA A 168 9.61 -1.20 16.59
C ALA A 168 10.64 -2.29 16.94
N ALA A 169 10.96 -3.18 15.99
CA ALA A 169 12.01 -4.19 16.15
C ALA A 169 13.40 -3.55 16.33
N SER A 170 13.68 -2.45 15.63
CA SER A 170 14.93 -1.71 15.77
C SER A 170 15.02 -1.01 17.13
N GLU A 171 13.94 -0.40 17.61
CA GLU A 171 13.86 0.18 18.95
C GLU A 171 14.08 -0.90 20.02
N GLN A 172 13.47 -2.08 19.85
CA GLN A 172 13.70 -3.23 20.73
C GLN A 172 15.17 -3.69 20.68
N ALA A 173 15.80 -3.74 19.51
CA ALA A 173 17.22 -4.05 19.38
C ALA A 173 18.11 -3.05 20.13
N LEU A 174 17.76 -1.76 20.18
CA LEU A 174 18.51 -0.79 20.99
C LEU A 174 18.41 -1.08 22.50
N GLU A 175 17.35 -1.76 22.96
CA GLU A 175 17.19 -2.20 24.35
C GLU A 175 17.86 -3.54 24.64
N ASP A 176 17.84 -4.47 23.67
CA ASP A 176 18.37 -5.83 23.82
C ASP A 176 19.91 -5.87 23.79
N TYR A 177 20.54 -4.92 23.09
CA TYR A 177 21.99 -4.87 22.89
C TYR A 177 22.65 -3.79 23.76
N ASP A 178 23.41 -4.21 24.78
CA ASP A 178 24.14 -3.30 25.69
C ASP A 178 25.09 -2.33 24.94
N ASN A 179 25.67 -2.74 23.80
CA ASN A 179 26.58 -1.89 23.00
C ASN A 179 25.86 -0.73 22.29
N LEU A 180 24.53 -0.79 22.20
CA LEU A 180 23.70 0.25 21.58
C LEU A 180 23.19 1.28 22.60
N GLU A 181 23.67 1.26 23.85
CA GLU A 181 23.31 2.29 24.83
C GLU A 181 23.61 3.71 24.28
N GLY A 182 22.55 4.51 24.13
CA GLY A 182 22.63 5.88 23.61
C GLY A 182 22.47 6.03 22.10
N TRP A 183 22.31 4.93 21.36
CA TRP A 183 21.85 4.98 19.97
C TRP A 183 20.40 5.46 19.89
N GLU A 184 20.00 5.96 18.72
CA GLU A 184 18.62 6.34 18.44
C GLU A 184 18.14 5.82 17.07
N VAL A 185 16.87 5.43 16.99
CA VAL A 185 16.19 5.20 15.69
C VAL A 185 15.62 6.53 15.21
N GLN A 186 16.08 7.00 14.05
CA GLN A 186 15.59 8.21 13.41
C GLN A 186 14.47 7.88 12.43
N THR A 187 13.23 8.04 12.85
CA THR A 187 12.06 7.80 12.00
C THR A 187 11.90 8.90 10.94
N SER A 188 11.59 8.49 9.71
CA SER A 188 11.32 9.38 8.58
C SER A 188 10.22 8.81 7.68
N SER A 189 10.56 8.41 6.46
CA SER A 189 9.72 7.63 5.54
C SER A 189 10.59 6.66 4.75
N SER A 190 9.98 5.67 4.12
CA SER A 190 10.67 4.69 3.27
C SER A 190 11.48 5.35 2.16
N GLY A 191 10.90 6.34 1.46
CA GLY A 191 11.61 7.11 0.42
C GLY A 191 12.73 8.01 0.97
N ALA A 192 12.58 8.57 2.17
CA ALA A 192 13.63 9.38 2.80
C ALA A 192 14.81 8.52 3.27
N MET A 193 14.54 7.35 3.85
CA MET A 193 15.57 6.37 4.21
C MET A 193 16.33 5.88 2.97
N ALA A 194 15.62 5.56 1.89
CA ALA A 194 16.26 5.14 0.63
C ALA A 194 17.15 6.24 0.04
N THR A 195 16.72 7.51 0.10
CA THR A 195 17.53 8.66 -0.33
C THR A 195 18.80 8.80 0.51
N ALA A 196 18.68 8.72 1.84
CA ALA A 196 19.82 8.79 2.75
C ALA A 196 20.80 7.63 2.54
N LEU A 197 20.30 6.42 2.29
CA LEU A 197 21.12 5.26 1.93
C LEU A 197 21.89 5.51 0.64
N GLY A 198 21.23 5.99 -0.41
CA GLY A 198 21.89 6.31 -1.69
C GLY A 198 22.97 7.37 -1.53
N GLU A 199 22.68 8.47 -0.82
CA GLU A 199 23.67 9.53 -0.56
C GLU A 199 24.87 9.03 0.25
N ALA A 200 24.65 8.25 1.31
CA ALA A 200 25.74 7.68 2.10
C ALA A 200 26.58 6.69 1.29
N TYR A 201 25.92 5.83 0.50
CA TYR A 201 26.58 4.84 -0.35
C TYR A 201 27.45 5.50 -1.43
N GLU A 202 26.96 6.54 -2.10
CA GLU A 202 27.73 7.29 -3.11
C GLU A 202 28.97 7.98 -2.51
N ASN A 203 28.89 8.40 -1.24
CA ASN A 203 29.97 9.10 -0.53
C ASN A 203 30.89 8.15 0.27
N GLU A 204 30.65 6.84 0.24
CA GLU A 204 31.32 5.84 1.10
C GLU A 204 31.25 6.22 2.60
N GLU A 205 30.10 6.73 3.04
CA GLU A 205 29.85 7.12 4.43
C GLU A 205 29.17 5.98 5.21
N ASP A 206 29.41 5.92 6.53
CA ASP A 206 28.76 4.96 7.41
C ASP A 206 27.26 5.26 7.52
N ILE A 207 26.42 4.26 7.25
CA ILE A 207 24.98 4.34 7.51
C ILE A 207 24.45 2.98 7.97
N VAL A 208 23.57 3.02 8.98
CA VAL A 208 22.79 1.86 9.42
C VAL A 208 21.33 2.18 9.14
N VAL A 209 20.65 1.33 8.38
CA VAL A 209 19.24 1.54 8.02
C VAL A 209 18.36 0.39 8.49
N THR A 210 17.08 0.68 8.75
CA THR A 210 16.06 -0.38 8.83
C THR A 210 15.82 -0.95 7.44
N GLY A 211 16.06 -2.24 7.24
CA GLY A 211 15.95 -2.92 5.96
C GLY A 211 14.99 -4.10 5.98
N TRP A 212 14.53 -4.47 4.79
CA TRP A 212 13.67 -5.62 4.57
C TRP A 212 13.85 -6.19 3.16
N THR A 213 13.59 -7.48 3.02
CA THR A 213 13.61 -8.24 1.76
C THR A 213 12.22 -8.82 1.55
N PRO A 214 11.66 -8.83 0.32
CA PRO A 214 12.23 -8.31 -0.94
C PRO A 214 12.33 -6.77 -1.01
N HIS A 215 13.39 -6.26 -1.64
CA HIS A 215 13.53 -4.82 -1.92
C HIS A 215 14.58 -4.49 -3.00
N TRP A 216 14.28 -3.56 -3.91
CA TRP A 216 15.15 -3.15 -5.02
C TRP A 216 16.57 -2.74 -4.59
N LYS A 217 16.70 -2.13 -3.40
CA LYS A 217 17.99 -1.68 -2.83
C LYS A 217 19.09 -2.75 -2.79
N PHE A 218 18.74 -4.03 -2.65
CA PHE A 218 19.73 -5.12 -2.67
C PHE A 218 20.23 -5.47 -4.08
N ALA A 219 19.49 -5.09 -5.12
CA ALA A 219 19.93 -5.19 -6.51
C ALA A 219 20.75 -3.96 -6.94
N GLU A 220 20.38 -2.77 -6.45
CA GLU A 220 21.04 -1.50 -6.78
C GLU A 220 22.37 -1.31 -6.02
N TYR A 221 22.40 -1.66 -4.73
CA TYR A 221 23.53 -1.44 -3.85
C TYR A 221 24.09 -2.77 -3.31
N ASP A 222 25.40 -2.83 -3.07
CA ASP A 222 26.02 -3.95 -2.36
C ASP A 222 25.82 -3.74 -0.84
N LEU A 223 24.79 -4.38 -0.30
CA LEU A 223 24.37 -4.27 1.09
C LEU A 223 24.42 -5.63 1.80
N LYS A 224 24.54 -5.60 3.13
CA LYS A 224 24.46 -6.78 3.98
C LYS A 224 23.56 -6.53 5.18
N TYR A 225 22.84 -7.57 5.60
CA TYR A 225 22.22 -7.61 6.92
C TYR A 225 23.30 -7.78 7.98
N LEU A 226 23.13 -7.09 9.11
CA LEU A 226 23.88 -7.39 10.32
C LEU A 226 23.32 -8.65 10.98
N GLU A 227 24.20 -9.53 11.47
CA GLU A 227 23.82 -10.69 12.29
C GLU A 227 23.16 -10.22 13.59
N ASP A 228 22.01 -10.82 13.91
CA ASP A 228 21.18 -10.53 15.09
C ASP A 228 21.21 -11.72 16.09
N PRO A 229 22.27 -11.86 16.91
CA PRO A 229 22.38 -12.96 17.87
C PRO A 229 21.32 -12.97 18.99
N GLU A 230 20.72 -11.82 19.34
CA GLU A 230 19.66 -11.73 20.35
C GLU A 230 18.26 -11.97 19.76
N GLY A 231 18.11 -11.88 18.43
CA GLY A 231 16.88 -12.22 17.71
C GLY A 231 15.79 -11.15 17.79
N SER A 232 16.16 -9.88 17.97
CA SER A 232 15.24 -8.75 18.07
C SER A 232 14.38 -8.54 16.81
N PHE A 233 14.88 -8.96 15.63
CA PHE A 233 14.17 -8.84 14.35
C PHE A 233 13.34 -10.08 13.97
N GLY A 234 13.42 -11.14 14.77
CA GLY A 234 12.75 -12.40 14.47
C GLY A 234 13.39 -13.20 13.33
N GLU A 235 12.64 -14.16 12.81
CA GLU A 235 13.05 -15.05 11.72
C GLU A 235 12.41 -14.63 10.40
N GLU A 236 12.56 -15.45 9.37
CA GLU A 236 11.86 -15.29 8.10
C GLU A 236 10.33 -15.17 8.30
N GLU A 237 9.75 -14.21 7.60
CA GLU A 237 8.34 -13.84 7.59
C GLU A 237 7.67 -14.25 6.28
N ILE A 238 6.34 -14.18 6.31
CA ILE A 238 5.49 -14.21 5.12
C ILE A 238 4.78 -12.88 4.96
N ILE A 239 4.27 -12.64 3.76
CA ILE A 239 3.25 -11.61 3.51
C ILE A 239 1.95 -12.35 3.22
N SER A 240 0.90 -12.04 3.98
CA SER A 240 -0.43 -12.62 3.87
C SER A 240 -1.41 -11.67 3.20
N THR A 241 -2.46 -12.25 2.60
CA THR A 241 -3.63 -11.51 2.13
C THR A 241 -4.71 -11.53 3.19
N MET A 242 -5.21 -10.34 3.56
CA MET A 242 -6.28 -10.20 4.54
C MET A 242 -7.46 -9.45 3.93
N VAL A 243 -8.67 -9.96 4.10
CA VAL A 243 -9.89 -9.32 3.57
C VAL A 243 -10.94 -9.11 4.66
N ARG A 244 -11.85 -8.16 4.43
CA ARG A 244 -12.96 -7.92 5.35
C ARG A 244 -13.90 -9.13 5.43
N GLU A 245 -14.57 -9.30 6.56
CA GLU A 245 -15.68 -10.25 6.65
C GLU A 245 -16.76 -9.96 5.59
N GLY A 246 -17.33 -11.01 5.00
CA GLY A 246 -18.40 -10.90 4.00
C GLY A 246 -17.96 -10.68 2.55
N LEU A 247 -16.65 -10.52 2.28
CA LEU A 247 -16.16 -10.29 0.92
C LEU A 247 -16.47 -11.47 -0.02
N GLU A 248 -16.40 -12.71 0.48
CA GLU A 248 -16.71 -13.93 -0.30
C GLU A 248 -18.14 -13.89 -0.84
N GLU A 249 -19.10 -13.45 -0.02
CA GLU A 249 -20.50 -13.35 -0.42
C GLU A 249 -20.80 -12.14 -1.33
N ASP A 250 -20.19 -11.00 -1.04
CA ASP A 250 -20.46 -9.75 -1.77
C ASP A 250 -19.77 -9.73 -3.15
N MET A 251 -18.52 -10.21 -3.21
CA MET A 251 -17.64 -10.16 -4.37
C MET A 251 -16.85 -11.48 -4.54
N PRO A 252 -17.53 -12.62 -4.82
CA PRO A 252 -16.89 -13.94 -4.86
C PRO A 252 -15.73 -14.03 -5.87
N ASN A 253 -15.83 -13.33 -7.00
CA ASN A 253 -14.78 -13.25 -8.00
C ASN A 253 -13.53 -12.52 -7.48
N ALA A 254 -13.69 -11.39 -6.79
CA ALA A 254 -12.56 -10.66 -6.20
C ALA A 254 -11.94 -11.44 -5.04
N TYR A 255 -12.77 -12.00 -4.16
CA TYR A 255 -12.32 -12.87 -3.08
C TYR A 255 -11.44 -14.00 -3.62
N LYS A 256 -11.88 -14.67 -4.69
CA LYS A 256 -11.13 -15.76 -5.31
C LYS A 256 -9.81 -15.31 -5.93
N ILE A 257 -9.77 -14.14 -6.57
CA ILE A 257 -8.53 -13.57 -7.12
C ILE A 257 -7.53 -13.30 -5.99
N LEU A 258 -8.00 -12.70 -4.89
CA LEU A 258 -7.19 -12.39 -3.71
C LEU A 258 -6.72 -13.65 -2.97
N ASP A 259 -7.56 -14.70 -2.90
CA ASP A 259 -7.24 -16.00 -2.29
C ASP A 259 -6.21 -16.79 -3.11
N GLN A 260 -6.26 -16.67 -4.44
CA GLN A 260 -5.33 -17.34 -5.34
C GLN A 260 -4.04 -16.53 -5.56
N PHE A 261 -4.01 -15.25 -5.17
CA PHE A 261 -2.86 -14.37 -5.37
C PHE A 261 -1.65 -14.88 -4.58
N ASN A 262 -0.61 -15.24 -5.32
CA ASN A 262 0.68 -15.60 -4.77
C ASN A 262 1.77 -15.33 -5.80
N TRP A 263 2.93 -14.89 -5.34
CA TRP A 263 4.06 -14.56 -6.18
C TRP A 263 5.38 -14.62 -5.42
N THR A 264 6.49 -14.48 -6.13
CA THR A 264 7.83 -14.65 -5.58
C THR A 264 8.49 -13.32 -5.25
N THR A 265 9.54 -13.37 -4.42
CA THR A 265 10.40 -12.21 -4.16
C THR A 265 10.99 -11.63 -5.44
N GLU A 266 11.36 -12.46 -6.42
CA GLU A 266 11.91 -12.03 -7.71
C GLU A 266 10.89 -11.25 -8.54
N ASP A 267 9.61 -11.68 -8.51
CA ASP A 267 8.54 -10.96 -9.19
C ASP A 267 8.36 -9.56 -8.60
N MET A 268 8.33 -9.48 -7.27
CA MET A 268 8.19 -8.20 -6.56
C MET A 268 9.39 -7.28 -6.81
N GLU A 269 10.61 -7.79 -6.69
CA GLU A 269 11.84 -7.03 -6.95
C GLU A 269 11.88 -6.47 -8.37
N THR A 270 11.40 -7.23 -9.36
CA THR A 270 11.32 -6.78 -10.76
C THR A 270 10.42 -5.55 -10.90
N VAL A 271 9.22 -5.59 -10.32
CA VAL A 271 8.27 -4.46 -10.35
C VAL A 271 8.84 -3.26 -9.60
N MET A 272 9.38 -3.48 -8.40
CA MET A 272 9.99 -2.43 -7.59
C MET A 272 11.14 -1.73 -8.31
N LEU A 273 11.98 -2.48 -9.04
CA LEU A 273 13.10 -1.93 -9.80
C LEU A 273 12.65 -1.05 -10.97
N GLU A 274 11.59 -1.43 -11.67
CA GLU A 274 11.00 -0.59 -12.73
C GLU A 274 10.46 0.74 -12.16
N ILE A 275 9.78 0.67 -11.00
CA ILE A 275 9.29 1.86 -10.30
C ILE A 275 10.45 2.76 -9.88
N TYR A 276 11.49 2.17 -9.28
CA TYR A 276 12.70 2.90 -8.89
C TYR A 276 13.38 3.60 -10.08
N ASN A 277 13.40 2.96 -11.26
CA ASN A 277 13.94 3.52 -12.49
C ASN A 277 13.07 4.61 -13.14
N GLY A 278 11.91 4.94 -12.55
CA GLY A 278 11.08 6.07 -12.90
C GLY A 278 9.81 5.71 -13.68
N THR A 279 9.47 4.43 -13.83
CA THR A 279 8.16 3.99 -14.32
C THR A 279 7.11 4.23 -13.23
N SER A 280 5.88 4.60 -13.58
CA SER A 280 4.82 4.72 -12.56
C SER A 280 4.44 3.34 -12.02
N PRO A 281 3.97 3.21 -10.77
CA PRO A 281 3.51 1.94 -10.21
C PRO A 281 2.48 1.23 -11.08
N GLU A 282 1.52 1.99 -11.64
CA GLU A 282 0.46 1.48 -12.49
C GLU A 282 1.03 0.91 -13.81
N ASP A 283 1.93 1.66 -14.45
CA ASP A 283 2.56 1.24 -15.70
C ASP A 283 3.50 0.04 -15.49
N ALA A 284 4.24 0.00 -14.38
CA ALA A 284 5.13 -1.11 -14.03
C ALA A 284 4.34 -2.39 -13.73
N ALA A 285 3.25 -2.27 -12.97
CA ALA A 285 2.33 -3.38 -12.72
C ALA A 285 1.67 -3.88 -14.01
N ALA A 286 1.17 -2.98 -14.86
CA ALA A 286 0.56 -3.35 -16.14
C ALA A 286 1.54 -4.08 -17.06
N ALA A 287 2.78 -3.61 -17.17
CA ALA A 287 3.83 -4.28 -17.95
C ALA A 287 4.13 -5.67 -17.37
N TRP A 288 4.30 -5.78 -16.06
CA TRP A 288 4.57 -7.06 -15.41
C TRP A 288 3.42 -8.05 -15.61
N VAL A 289 2.16 -7.61 -15.47
CA VAL A 289 0.97 -8.43 -15.72
C VAL A 289 0.93 -8.92 -17.18
N GLU A 290 1.21 -8.05 -18.16
CA GLU A 290 1.25 -8.42 -19.59
C GLU A 290 2.35 -9.45 -19.89
N GLU A 291 3.50 -9.34 -19.23
CA GLU A 291 4.64 -10.25 -19.43
C GLU A 291 4.48 -11.59 -18.70
N ASN A 292 3.68 -11.64 -17.63
CA ASN A 292 3.54 -12.79 -16.74
C ASN A 292 2.13 -13.43 -16.78
N GLN A 293 1.49 -13.40 -17.96
CA GLN A 293 0.12 -13.90 -18.16
C GLN A 293 -0.11 -15.36 -17.73
N GLU A 294 0.90 -16.22 -17.82
CA GLU A 294 0.80 -17.61 -17.33
C GLU A 294 0.52 -17.64 -15.83
N LYS A 295 1.28 -16.87 -15.04
CA LYS A 295 1.09 -16.77 -13.59
C LYS A 295 -0.24 -16.09 -13.24
N VAL A 296 -0.57 -14.98 -13.92
CA VAL A 296 -1.84 -14.26 -13.71
C VAL A 296 -3.06 -15.14 -14.01
N SER A 297 -2.94 -16.07 -14.96
CA SER A 297 -4.02 -17.02 -15.28
C SER A 297 -4.33 -18.00 -14.15
N GLU A 298 -3.35 -18.31 -13.29
CA GLU A 298 -3.55 -19.13 -12.10
C GLU A 298 -4.40 -18.37 -11.07
N TRP A 299 -4.19 -17.07 -10.92
CA TRP A 299 -4.94 -16.22 -9.99
C TRP A 299 -6.38 -15.97 -10.41
N THR A 300 -6.66 -16.08 -11.71
CA THR A 300 -8.00 -15.86 -12.28
C THR A 300 -8.73 -17.15 -12.63
N GLU A 301 -8.17 -18.31 -12.27
CA GLU A 301 -8.76 -19.61 -12.60
C GLU A 301 -10.16 -19.76 -11.97
N GLY A 302 -11.18 -19.93 -12.81
CA GLY A 302 -12.57 -20.12 -12.38
C GLY A 302 -13.20 -18.87 -11.77
N VAL A 303 -12.75 -17.68 -12.16
CA VAL A 303 -13.48 -16.41 -12.10
C VAL A 303 -14.45 -16.38 -13.29
N GLU A 304 -15.72 -16.00 -13.06
CA GLU A 304 -16.79 -15.98 -14.09
C GLU A 304 -17.21 -14.57 -14.53
#